data_AF-A0A2V9VDV2-F1
#
_entry.id   AF-A0A2V9VDV2-F1
#
_cell.length_a   1.000
_cell.length_b   1.000
_cell.length_c   1.000
_cell.angle_alpha   90.00
_cell.angle_beta   90.00
_cell.angle_gamma   90.00
#
_symmetry.space_group_name_H-M   'P 1'
#
loop_
_entity.id
_entity.type
_entity.pdbx_description
1 polymer ?
#
loop_
_entity_poly.entity_id
_entity_poly.type
_entity_poly.pdbx_seq_one_letter_code
_entity_poly.pdbx_strand_id
1 'polypeptide(L)'
;MKNRSVPVDTVLPHIVYKNLPAAIEWLNKAFGFREHYRYGEQSGAQMHLDNAYIMVRSARAGDATAKPGAEQTASLTVFVEDVDAHFRQANA
;
A
#
# COMPACT_ATOMS: atom_id res chain seq x y z
N MET A 1 3.63 19.87 -8.89
CA MET A 1 2.69 20.00 -7.75
C MET A 1 2.71 18.68 -7.00
N LYS A 2 2.96 18.64 -5.68
CA LYS A 2 2.98 17.36 -4.93
C LYS A 2 1.53 16.90 -4.68
N ASN A 3 1.24 15.62 -4.96
CA ASN A 3 -0.07 15.02 -4.72
C ASN A 3 -0.36 15.01 -3.22
N ARG A 4 -1.39 15.73 -2.78
CA ARG A 4 -1.74 15.85 -1.36
C ARG A 4 -2.45 14.61 -0.80
N SER A 5 -3.10 13.83 -1.66
CA SER A 5 -3.85 12.64 -1.27
C SER A 5 -2.97 11.38 -1.22
N VAL A 6 -1.86 11.40 -1.95
CA VAL A 6 -0.85 10.33 -1.92
C VAL A 6 0.53 10.99 -1.94
N PRO A 7 1.07 11.41 -0.77
CA PRO A 7 2.28 12.24 -0.67
C PRO A 7 3.56 11.41 -0.82
N VAL A 8 3.57 10.44 -1.73
CA VAL A 8 4.71 9.57 -2.03
C VAL A 8 5.53 10.12 -3.17
N ASP A 9 6.85 9.94 -3.08
CA ASP A 9 7.75 10.39 -4.13
C ASP A 9 7.86 9.38 -5.28
N THR A 10 7.94 8.07 -5.01
CA THR A 10 8.15 7.07 -6.09
C THR A 10 7.43 5.75 -5.88
N VAL A 11 7.42 5.18 -4.68
CA VAL A 11 6.84 3.86 -4.42
C VAL A 11 5.84 3.94 -3.28
N LEU A 12 4.66 3.36 -3.49
CA LEU A 12 3.65 3.15 -2.47
C LEU A 12 3.41 1.64 -2.31
N PRO A 13 3.91 1.04 -1.22
CA PRO A 13 3.64 -0.36 -0.93
C PRO A 13 2.19 -0.60 -0.51
N HIS A 14 1.65 -1.75 -0.91
CA HIS A 14 0.35 -2.25 -0.48
C HIS A 14 0.53 -3.52 0.34
N ILE A 15 0.07 -3.49 1.59
CA ILE A 15 0.19 -4.59 2.55
C ILE A 15 -1.20 -5.12 2.88
N VAL A 16 -1.36 -6.43 2.81
CA VAL A 16 -2.62 -7.11 3.08
C VAL A 16 -2.56 -7.76 4.45
N TYR A 17 -3.52 -7.42 5.32
CA TYR A 17 -3.65 -8.00 6.65
C TYR A 17 -4.94 -8.81 6.76
N LYS A 18 -4.88 -9.95 7.47
CA LYS A 18 -6.07 -10.75 7.80
C LYS A 18 -7.01 -9.98 8.73
N ASN A 19 -6.45 -9.21 9.66
CA ASN A 19 -7.17 -8.35 10.59
C ASN A 19 -6.61 -6.94 10.50
N LEU A 20 -7.27 -6.10 9.68
CA LEU A 20 -6.82 -4.73 9.43
C LEU A 20 -6.87 -3.83 10.68
N PRO A 21 -7.96 -3.82 11.50
CA PRO A 21 -7.97 -3.03 12.73
C PRO A 21 -6.80 -3.33 13.67
N ALA A 22 -6.51 -4.62 13.91
CA ALA A 22 -5.40 -5.02 14.77
C ALA A 22 -4.04 -4.64 14.17
N ALA A 23 -3.89 -4.74 12.85
CA ALA A 23 -2.67 -4.34 12.16
C ALA A 23 -2.41 -2.84 12.26
N ILE A 24 -3.44 -2.00 12.07
CA ILE A 24 -3.32 -0.54 12.22
C ILE A 24 -2.88 -0.18 13.65
N GLU A 25 -3.51 -0.76 14.66
CA GLU A 25 -3.15 -0.53 16.06
C GLU A 25 -1.70 -0.92 16.34
N TRP A 26 -1.27 -2.09 15.83
CA TRP A 26 0.10 -2.56 16.02
C TRP A 26 1.13 -1.71 15.26
N LEU A 27 0.87 -1.34 14.00
CA LEU A 27 1.74 -0.45 13.21
C LEU A 27 1.91 0.91 13.90
N ASN A 28 0.85 1.42 14.50
CA ASN A 28 0.89 2.65 15.29
C ASN A 28 1.74 2.49 16.55
N LYS A 29 1.48 1.47 17.36
CA LYS A 29 2.15 1.29 18.67
C LYS A 29 3.61 0.83 18.55
N ALA A 30 3.91 -0.07 17.61
CA ALA A 30 5.22 -0.70 17.50
C ALA A 30 6.20 0.10 16.63
N PHE A 31 5.71 0.72 15.55
CA PHE A 31 6.55 1.44 14.60
C PHE A 31 6.30 2.95 14.55
N GLY A 32 5.22 3.44 15.17
CA GLY A 32 4.90 4.87 15.17
C GLY A 32 4.15 5.37 13.94
N PHE A 33 3.63 4.47 13.09
CA PHE A 33 2.80 4.89 11.95
C PHE A 33 1.54 5.62 12.40
N ARG A 34 1.12 6.63 11.62
CA ARG A 34 -0.13 7.37 11.84
C ARG A 34 -1.07 7.17 10.67
N GLU A 35 -2.36 7.11 10.97
CA GLU A 35 -3.39 7.01 9.95
C GLU A 35 -3.50 8.34 9.19
N HIS A 36 -3.42 8.28 7.86
CA HIS A 36 -3.65 9.43 6.99
C HIS A 36 -5.14 9.53 6.59
N TYR A 37 -5.71 8.42 6.09
CA TYR A 37 -7.16 8.30 5.83
C TYR A 37 -7.59 6.84 5.69
N ARG A 38 -8.91 6.60 5.75
CA ARG A 38 -9.56 5.29 5.45
C ARG A 38 -10.36 5.33 4.16
N TYR A 39 -10.48 4.17 3.52
CA TYR A 39 -11.24 4.02 2.27
C TYR A 39 -11.97 2.68 2.21
N GLY A 40 -12.89 2.56 1.24
CA GLY A 40 -13.64 1.34 0.95
C GLY A 40 -14.39 0.80 2.16
N GLU A 41 -15.22 1.61 2.81
CA GLU A 41 -15.98 1.21 4.02
C GLU A 41 -15.08 0.64 5.13
N GLN A 42 -13.94 1.30 5.38
CA GLN A 42 -12.93 0.87 6.36
C GLN A 42 -12.24 -0.46 6.01
N SER A 43 -12.36 -0.95 4.77
CA SER A 43 -11.60 -2.13 4.30
C SER A 43 -10.14 -1.81 3.95
N GLY A 44 -9.74 -0.54 3.97
CA GLY A 44 -8.35 -0.12 3.84
C GLY A 44 -8.05 1.22 4.49
N ALA A 45 -6.77 1.48 4.71
CA ALA A 45 -6.25 2.73 5.23
C ALA A 45 -4.91 3.07 4.59
N GLN A 46 -4.61 4.36 4.48
CA GLN A 46 -3.25 4.82 4.24
C GLN A 46 -2.62 5.17 5.58
N MET A 47 -1.44 4.62 5.85
CA MET A 47 -0.64 4.91 7.04
C MET A 47 0.66 5.59 6.62
N HIS A 48 1.20 6.44 7.49
CA HIS A 48 2.48 7.09 7.24
C HIS A 48 3.39 7.15 8.46
N LEU A 49 4.70 7.13 8.21
CA LEU A 49 5.77 7.39 9.18
C LEU A 49 6.75 8.34 8.51
N ASP A 50 6.83 9.57 9.00
CA ASP A 50 7.56 10.67 8.34
C ASP A 50 7.16 10.82 6.86
N ASN A 51 8.08 10.54 5.94
CA ASN A 51 7.87 10.58 4.48
C ASN A 51 7.52 9.21 3.87
N ALA A 52 7.46 8.15 4.67
CA ALA A 52 7.08 6.82 4.21
C ALA A 52 5.55 6.66 4.31
N TYR A 53 4.91 6.27 3.21
CA TYR A 53 3.48 5.97 3.18
C TYR A 53 3.28 4.53 2.72
N ILE A 54 2.29 3.87 3.32
CA ILE A 54 1.87 2.52 2.95
C ILE A 54 0.34 2.48 2.85
N MET A 55 -0.16 1.68 1.91
CA MET A 55 -1.55 1.30 1.84
C MET A 55 -1.73 -0.03 2.55
N VAL A 56 -2.64 -0.09 3.50
CA VAL A 56 -2.98 -1.32 4.22
C VAL A 56 -4.43 -1.67 3.95
N ARG A 57 -4.72 -2.94 3.72
CA ARG A 57 -6.09 -3.40 3.47
C ARG A 57 -6.37 -4.76 4.07
N SER A 58 -7.66 -5.03 4.29
CA SER A 58 -8.13 -6.36 4.67
C SER A 58 -7.91 -7.34 3.52
N ALA A 59 -7.56 -8.57 3.88
CA ALA A 59 -7.56 -9.69 2.95
C ALA A 59 -8.99 -9.96 2.43
N ARG A 60 -9.11 -10.23 1.14
CA ARG A 60 -10.34 -10.61 0.45
C ARG A 60 -10.23 -12.05 -0.05
N ALA A 61 -11.38 -12.69 -0.27
CA ALA A 61 -11.41 -14.02 -0.88
C ALA A 61 -10.74 -13.95 -2.26
N GLY A 62 -9.72 -14.78 -2.48
CA GLY A 62 -8.94 -14.81 -3.72
C GLY A 62 -7.63 -14.02 -3.70
N ASP A 63 -7.31 -13.29 -2.64
CA ASP A 63 -6.00 -12.63 -2.52
C ASP A 63 -4.86 -13.66 -2.52
N ALA A 64 -4.00 -13.61 -3.54
CA ALA A 64 -2.83 -14.47 -3.65
C ALA A 64 -1.83 -14.20 -2.52
N THR A 65 -1.66 -12.94 -2.11
CA THR A 65 -0.68 -12.49 -1.12
C THR A 65 -0.94 -13.00 0.31
N ALA A 66 -2.10 -13.60 0.59
CA ALA A 66 -2.45 -14.13 1.91
C ALA A 66 -2.16 -15.64 2.08
N LYS A 67 -1.62 -16.31 1.05
CA LYS A 67 -1.31 -17.76 1.07
C LYS A 67 0.19 -18.00 1.23
N PRO A 68 0.63 -18.92 2.12
CA PRO A 68 2.01 -19.39 2.14
C PRO A 68 2.41 -19.98 0.79
N GLY A 69 3.54 -19.56 0.21
CA GLY A 69 4.04 -20.04 -1.08
C GLY A 69 3.43 -19.38 -2.32
N ALA A 70 2.71 -18.26 -2.17
CA ALA A 70 2.17 -17.52 -3.31
C ALA A 70 3.26 -16.85 -4.14
N GLU A 71 3.14 -16.92 -5.46
CA GLU A 71 4.05 -16.28 -6.43
C GLU A 71 4.06 -14.75 -6.32
N GLN A 72 2.96 -14.17 -5.85
CA GLN A 72 2.84 -12.72 -5.64
C GLN A 72 3.17 -12.38 -4.18
N THR A 73 4.40 -11.94 -3.96
CA THR A 73 4.96 -11.65 -2.63
C THR A 73 4.77 -10.20 -2.20
N ALA A 74 4.54 -9.29 -3.16
CA ALA A 74 4.38 -7.86 -2.91
C ALA A 74 3.42 -7.20 -3.92
N SER A 75 2.80 -6.11 -3.49
CA SER A 75 1.99 -5.24 -4.34
C SER A 75 2.47 -3.81 -4.14
N LEU A 76 2.78 -3.11 -5.24
CA LEU A 76 3.35 -1.76 -5.24
C LEU A 76 2.59 -0.90 -6.26
N THR A 77 2.44 0.38 -5.95
CA THR A 77 2.19 1.41 -6.97
C THR A 77 3.47 2.20 -7.17
N VAL A 78 3.92 2.31 -8.43
CA VAL A 78 5.08 3.11 -8.81
C VAL A 78 4.61 4.36 -9.53
N PHE A 79 5.06 5.52 -9.06
CA PHE A 79 4.72 6.82 -9.63
C PHE A 79 5.78 7.19 -10.66
N VAL A 80 5.35 7.28 -11.92
CA VAL A 80 6.19 7.65 -13.06
C VAL A 80 5.56 8.85 -13.76
N GLU A 81 6.39 9.66 -14.42
CA GLU A 81 5.92 10.85 -15.14
C GLU A 81 5.11 10.48 -16.40
N ASP A 82 5.53 9.44 -17.13
CA ASP A 82 4.87 8.93 -18.33
C ASP A 82 4.68 7.40 -18.21
N VAL A 83 3.44 6.99 -17.97
CA VAL A 83 3.09 5.58 -17.80
C VAL A 83 3.25 4.79 -19.09
N ASP A 84 3.02 5.42 -20.25
CA ASP A 84 3.09 4.75 -21.55
C ASP A 84 4.54 4.54 -21.96
N ALA A 85 5.41 5.52 -21.71
CA ALA A 85 6.85 5.36 -21.91
C ALA A 85 7.44 4.27 -21.00
N HIS A 86 7.06 4.26 -19.72
CA HIS A 86 7.49 3.22 -18.79
C HIS A 86 7.00 1.84 -19.23
N PHE A 87 5.74 1.73 -19.70
CA PHE A 87 5.20 0.49 -20.25
C PHE A 87 5.95 0.02 -21.49
N ARG A 88 6.25 0.91 -22.45
CA ARG A 88 7.03 0.56 -23.64
C ARG A 88 8.43 0.04 -23.28
N GLN A 89 9.10 0.67 -22.32
CA GLN A 89 10.41 0.22 -21.84
C GLN A 89 10.34 -1.14 -21.15
N ALA A 90 9.31 -1.37 -20.32
CA ALA A 90 9.16 -2.61 -19.56
C ALA A 90 8.75 -3.82 -20.43
N ASN A 91 8.10 -3.58 -21.57
CA ASN A 91 7.71 -4.62 -22.53
C ASN A 91 8.72 -4.82 -23.67
N ALA A 92 9.83 -4.08 -23.68
CA ALA A 92 10.94 -4.28 -24.61
C ALA A 92 11.81 -5.46 -24.18
#